data_AF-A0A2G2CAW3-F1
#
_entry.id   AF-A0A2G2CAW3-F1
#
_cell.length_a   1.000
_cell.length_b   1.000
_cell.length_c   1.000
_cell.angle_alpha   90.00
_cell.angle_beta   90.00
_cell.angle_gamma   90.00
#
_symmetry.space_group_name_H-M   'P 1'
#
loop_
_entity.id
_entity.type
_entity.pdbx_description
1 polymer ?
#
loop_
_entity_poly.entity_id
_entity_poly.type
_entity_poly.pdbx_seq_one_letter_code
_entity_poly.pdbx_strand_id
1 'polypeptide(L)'
;MTSRIQAILRAPHMRGVALLPGIANATATELEALEPFIGFCAHHRIMAPAVADIRAFLSLAIPSKPADPMAVEIWQLDGLTQIEALKRALQALGFSQALIEATTAAGEEFQHRSSYRTHNHGIRRTYRRTVSIPVGELPLDWQQTLRKLRRDQTYALSINDRMERRLGMFAWSADQSGMPIDIESAEAECALYDDLIDRSTAKAIENGEDPAEAQPRWAYLRSTAEELRRFATHHGASHPTMERFDRNYRGFTGLESRQTPMKMFTALRAPTLPVTLATARIQLEEANATSNVAHRHQRRLKACARGITVACPPRARDVVDRIFWGKGVFYHADTNSYSFKYTQSKVEKMLNVNFQPSFNIFFNALLLGDNDPRYLPQFRDQAMTQRRPIFLRYEGDPVAYGWFGRTWDDAIGSSSHLARTLLQTFLADLGEPGLDYGKTAMGHRGNRSFQKYRDDHARKISADVAADAFSDRANDFATDDIEDLL
;
A
#
# COMPACT_ATOMS: atom_id res chain seq x y z
N MET A 1 44.67 -0.51 34.32
CA MET A 1 43.28 -0.55 33.82
C MET A 1 42.66 0.83 34.02
N THR A 2 42.07 1.43 32.99
CA THR A 2 41.56 2.83 33.05
C THR A 2 40.25 2.91 33.85
N SER A 3 39.89 4.10 34.35
CA SER A 3 38.61 4.35 35.05
C SER A 3 37.40 3.96 34.19
N ARG A 4 37.49 4.20 32.88
CA ARG A 4 36.48 3.82 31.87
C ARG A 4 36.26 2.31 31.79
N ILE A 5 37.33 1.52 31.73
CA ILE A 5 37.24 0.04 31.73
C ILE A 5 36.63 -0.47 33.04
N GLN A 6 37.06 0.10 34.19
CA GLN A 6 36.51 -0.29 35.49
C GLN A 6 35.00 0.00 35.60
N ALA A 7 34.52 1.09 35.01
CA ALA A 7 33.09 1.40 35.00
C ALA A 7 32.28 0.34 34.24
N ILE A 8 32.76 -0.10 33.06
CA ILE A 8 32.12 -1.14 32.25
C ILE A 8 32.08 -2.48 33.00
N LEU A 9 33.21 -2.91 33.56
CA LEU A 9 33.32 -4.21 34.25
C LEU A 9 32.55 -4.27 35.58
N ARG A 10 32.13 -3.14 36.14
CA ARG A 10 31.27 -3.09 37.34
C ARG A 10 29.82 -3.43 37.03
N ALA A 11 29.40 -3.47 35.76
CA ALA A 11 28.04 -3.86 35.40
C ALA A 11 27.77 -5.31 35.87
N PRO A 12 26.60 -5.61 36.48
CA PRO A 12 26.33 -6.93 37.03
C PRO A 12 26.49 -8.09 36.04
N HIS A 13 26.10 -7.88 34.78
CA HIS A 13 26.21 -8.87 33.71
C HIS A 13 27.65 -9.08 33.22
N MET A 14 28.58 -8.15 33.50
CA MET A 14 30.00 -8.26 33.12
C MET A 14 30.86 -9.00 34.15
N ARG A 15 30.30 -9.43 35.29
CA ARG A 15 31.06 -10.09 36.36
C ARG A 15 31.86 -11.31 35.89
N GLY A 16 31.29 -12.13 34.99
CA GLY A 16 32.00 -13.28 34.42
C GLY A 16 33.14 -12.86 33.48
N VAL A 17 32.94 -11.82 32.68
CA VAL A 17 33.94 -11.26 31.76
C VAL A 17 35.12 -10.68 32.55
N ALA A 18 34.86 -10.02 33.68
CA ALA A 18 35.88 -9.47 34.55
C ALA A 18 36.85 -10.51 35.15
N LEU A 19 36.49 -11.80 35.09
CA LEU A 19 37.31 -12.92 35.57
C LEU A 19 38.09 -13.62 34.45
N LEU A 20 37.92 -13.21 33.19
CA LEU A 20 38.62 -13.84 32.08
C LEU A 20 40.12 -13.57 32.14
N PRO A 21 40.99 -14.57 31.89
CA PRO A 21 42.45 -14.40 31.95
C PRO A 21 42.99 -13.28 31.05
N GLY A 22 42.33 -13.01 29.91
CA GLY A 22 42.73 -11.98 28.94
C GLY A 22 42.27 -10.56 29.27
N ILE A 23 41.50 -10.35 30.34
CA ILE A 23 40.83 -9.07 30.61
C ILE A 23 41.80 -7.90 30.86
N ALA A 24 42.99 -8.19 31.38
CA ALA A 24 44.03 -7.19 31.63
C ALA A 24 44.52 -6.51 30.34
N ASN A 25 44.39 -7.19 29.20
CA ASN A 25 44.83 -6.73 27.89
C ASN A 25 43.69 -6.10 27.06
N ALA A 26 42.45 -6.16 27.55
CA ALA A 26 41.30 -5.63 26.85
C ALA A 26 41.32 -4.10 26.80
N THR A 27 41.05 -3.56 25.62
CA THR A 27 40.90 -2.12 25.41
C THR A 27 39.50 -1.64 25.82
N ALA A 28 39.36 -0.33 26.06
CA ALA A 28 38.04 0.25 26.34
C ALA A 28 37.06 0.03 25.18
N THR A 29 37.53 0.17 23.93
CA THR A 29 36.70 -0.02 22.73
C THR A 29 36.19 -1.45 22.58
N GLU A 30 37.02 -2.46 22.88
CA GLU A 30 36.58 -3.86 22.85
C GLU A 30 35.50 -4.14 23.91
N LEU A 31 35.66 -3.58 25.12
CA LEU A 31 34.68 -3.76 26.19
C LEU A 31 33.39 -2.98 25.94
N GLU A 32 33.44 -1.84 25.27
CA GLU A 32 32.26 -1.08 24.84
C GLU A 32 31.47 -1.80 23.74
N ALA A 33 32.16 -2.54 22.88
CA ALA A 33 31.50 -3.38 21.88
C ALA A 33 30.88 -4.64 22.52
N LEU A 34 31.55 -5.20 23.53
CA LEU A 34 31.14 -6.44 24.18
C LEU A 34 30.02 -6.24 25.20
N GLU A 35 30.05 -5.17 26.00
CA GLU A 35 29.10 -4.96 27.10
C GLU A 35 27.63 -5.01 26.66
N PRO A 36 27.19 -4.33 25.58
CA PRO A 36 25.80 -4.38 25.16
C PRO A 36 25.36 -5.78 24.73
N PHE A 37 26.28 -6.57 24.15
CA PHE A 37 26.01 -7.94 23.76
C PHE A 37 25.88 -8.87 24.97
N ILE A 38 26.75 -8.73 25.97
CA ILE A 38 26.64 -9.52 27.20
C ILE A 38 25.39 -9.11 27.99
N GLY A 39 25.06 -7.82 28.02
CA GLY A 39 23.81 -7.31 28.56
C GLY A 39 22.59 -7.91 27.86
N PHE A 40 22.61 -7.99 26.53
CA PHE A 40 21.60 -8.67 25.72
C PHE A 40 21.47 -10.16 26.11
N CYS A 41 22.60 -10.88 26.18
CA CYS A 41 22.59 -12.28 26.60
C CYS A 41 22.03 -12.48 28.01
N ALA A 42 22.40 -11.62 28.96
CA ALA A 42 21.89 -11.68 30.32
C ALA A 42 20.39 -11.40 30.39
N HIS A 43 19.90 -10.37 29.68
CA HIS A 43 18.49 -10.02 29.63
C HIS A 43 17.62 -11.16 29.05
N HIS A 44 18.12 -11.81 27.99
CA HIS A 44 17.44 -12.90 27.32
C HIS A 44 17.79 -14.30 27.85
N ARG A 45 18.58 -14.39 28.92
CA ARG A 45 19.03 -15.64 29.56
C ARG A 45 19.71 -16.61 28.58
N ILE A 46 20.56 -16.07 27.70
CA ILE A 46 21.30 -16.81 26.68
C ILE A 46 22.63 -17.27 27.27
N MET A 47 22.80 -18.58 27.42
CA MET A 47 24.03 -19.18 27.95
C MET A 47 25.06 -19.50 26.86
N ALA A 48 24.58 -19.87 25.66
CA ALA A 48 25.40 -20.21 24.51
C ALA A 48 24.83 -19.51 23.27
N PRO A 49 25.26 -18.27 22.98
CA PRO A 49 24.72 -17.49 21.86
C PRO A 49 25.07 -18.14 20.51
N ALA A 50 24.08 -18.21 19.63
CA ALA A 50 24.21 -18.67 18.25
C ALA A 50 24.05 -17.50 17.26
N VAL A 51 24.15 -17.79 15.96
CA VAL A 51 23.97 -16.80 14.87
C VAL A 51 22.65 -16.03 15.03
N ALA A 52 21.58 -16.73 15.41
CA ALA A 52 20.26 -16.13 15.59
C ALA A 52 20.23 -15.08 16.72
N ASP A 53 20.99 -15.30 17.80
CA ASP A 53 21.09 -14.36 18.92
C ASP A 53 21.85 -13.10 18.52
N ILE A 54 22.95 -13.26 17.77
CA ILE A 54 23.76 -12.14 17.30
C ILE A 54 22.98 -11.32 16.27
N ARG A 55 22.26 -11.99 15.35
CA ARG A 55 21.36 -11.31 14.40
C ARG A 55 20.29 -10.50 15.14
N ALA A 56 19.68 -11.06 16.18
CA ALA A 56 18.67 -10.39 16.97
C ALA A 56 19.25 -9.20 17.73
N PHE A 57 20.41 -9.37 18.40
CA PHE A 57 21.16 -8.30 19.05
C PHE A 57 21.40 -7.14 18.10
N LEU A 58 21.97 -7.39 16.92
CA LEU A 58 22.26 -6.34 15.94
C LEU A 58 20.98 -5.68 15.42
N SER A 59 19.94 -6.46 15.13
CA SER A 59 18.68 -5.92 14.60
C SER A 59 17.91 -5.08 15.64
N LEU A 60 18.05 -5.40 16.93
CA LEU A 60 17.43 -4.65 18.02
C LEU A 60 18.28 -3.45 18.47
N ALA A 61 19.61 -3.55 18.33
CA ALA A 61 20.55 -2.47 18.61
C ALA A 61 20.54 -1.40 17.50
N ILE A 62 20.32 -1.78 16.24
CA ILE A 62 20.24 -0.85 15.11
C ILE A 62 18.81 -0.33 15.00
N PRO A 63 18.57 0.95 15.28
CA PRO A 63 17.22 1.47 15.18
C PRO A 63 16.88 1.70 13.69
N SER A 64 15.63 1.40 13.29
CA SER A 64 15.24 1.47 11.87
C SER A 64 15.25 2.92 11.38
N LYS A 65 15.72 3.18 10.14
CA LYS A 65 15.74 4.51 9.52
C LYS A 65 14.36 5.18 9.66
N PRO A 66 14.22 6.27 10.43
CA PRO A 66 12.95 6.96 10.55
C PRO A 66 12.52 7.46 9.16
N ALA A 67 11.21 7.36 8.88
CA ALA A 67 10.63 7.87 7.64
C ALA A 67 10.50 9.41 7.62
N ASP A 68 10.87 10.07 8.73
CA ASP A 68 10.89 11.52 8.84
C ASP A 68 12.19 12.09 8.23
N PRO A 69 12.12 12.91 7.18
CA PRO A 69 13.30 13.54 6.58
C PRO A 69 14.08 14.47 7.54
N MET A 70 13.49 14.88 8.67
CA MET A 70 14.20 15.71 9.67
C MET A 70 15.07 14.94 10.66
N ALA A 71 15.03 13.61 10.66
CA ALA A 71 15.79 12.76 11.60
C ALA A 71 16.93 11.98 10.93
N VAL A 72 17.44 12.45 9.79
CA VAL A 72 18.28 11.64 8.87
C VAL A 72 19.75 11.53 9.28
N GLU A 73 20.30 12.47 10.06
CA GLU A 73 21.77 12.61 10.18
C GLU A 73 22.48 11.66 11.17
N ILE A 74 21.76 10.87 11.99
CA ILE A 74 22.40 10.05 13.06
C ILE A 74 22.43 8.53 12.74
N TRP A 75 21.83 8.06 11.64
CA TRP A 75 21.32 6.67 11.55
C TRP A 75 22.12 5.68 10.69
N GLN A 76 23.38 5.97 10.38
CA GLN A 76 24.19 5.12 9.48
C GLN A 76 25.56 4.71 10.00
N LEU A 77 26.04 5.29 11.12
CA LEU A 77 27.19 4.71 11.79
C LEU A 77 26.73 3.52 12.63
N ASP A 78 27.51 2.45 12.66
CA ASP A 78 27.65 1.56 13.81
C ASP A 78 27.10 0.13 13.76
N GLY A 79 26.31 -0.32 12.76
CA GLY A 79 25.91 -1.75 12.71
C GLY A 79 27.06 -2.70 12.38
N LEU A 80 27.75 -2.44 11.26
CA LEU A 80 28.92 -3.20 10.83
C LEU A 80 30.16 -2.88 11.68
N THR A 81 30.28 -1.65 12.15
CA THR A 81 31.38 -1.27 13.05
C THR A 81 31.24 -1.97 14.40
N GLN A 82 30.03 -2.02 14.97
CA GLN A 82 29.75 -2.77 16.20
C GLN A 82 30.07 -4.26 16.04
N ILE A 83 29.69 -4.90 14.92
CA ILE A 83 29.93 -6.33 14.77
C ILE A 83 31.42 -6.66 14.58
N GLU A 84 32.16 -5.84 13.85
CA GLU A 84 33.62 -6.00 13.73
C GLU A 84 34.35 -5.71 15.05
N ALA A 85 33.87 -4.74 15.82
CA ALA A 85 34.39 -4.47 17.16
C ALA A 85 34.08 -5.62 18.13
N LEU A 86 32.86 -6.17 18.09
CA LEU A 86 32.46 -7.33 18.88
C LEU A 86 33.31 -8.55 18.52
N LYS A 87 33.51 -8.84 17.23
CA LYS A 87 34.36 -9.94 16.77
C LYS A 87 35.78 -9.84 17.32
N ARG A 88 36.39 -8.66 17.23
CA ARG A 88 37.74 -8.41 17.80
C ARG A 88 37.76 -8.60 19.31
N ALA A 89 36.77 -8.10 20.04
CA ALA A 89 36.67 -8.26 21.49
C ALA A 89 36.55 -9.75 21.88
N LEU A 90 35.74 -10.52 21.17
CA LEU A 90 35.57 -11.95 21.39
C LEU A 90 36.87 -12.72 21.17
N GLN A 91 37.63 -12.38 20.11
CA GLN A 91 38.94 -12.98 19.82
C GLN A 91 39.98 -12.63 20.89
N ALA A 92 40.10 -11.34 21.25
CA ALA A 92 41.07 -10.86 22.22
C ALA A 92 40.87 -11.47 23.62
N LEU A 93 39.61 -11.73 23.99
CA LEU A 93 39.24 -12.29 25.29
C LEU A 93 39.15 -13.83 25.31
N GLY A 94 39.42 -14.50 24.18
CA GLY A 94 39.47 -15.96 24.11
C GLY A 94 38.09 -16.64 24.23
N PHE A 95 37.03 -16.03 23.70
CA PHE A 95 35.73 -16.69 23.60
C PHE A 95 35.78 -17.88 22.62
N SER A 96 34.76 -18.74 22.66
CA SER A 96 34.74 -19.96 21.85
C SER A 96 34.74 -19.65 20.34
N GLN A 97 35.40 -20.53 19.58
CA GLN A 97 35.46 -20.44 18.12
C GLN A 97 34.06 -20.41 17.48
N ALA A 98 33.13 -21.22 18.01
CA ALA A 98 31.74 -21.23 17.54
C ALA A 98 31.04 -19.86 17.67
N LEU A 99 31.31 -19.09 18.72
CA LEU A 99 30.73 -17.76 18.90
C LEU A 99 31.34 -16.73 17.93
N ILE A 100 32.63 -16.86 17.66
CA ILE A 100 33.35 -16.01 16.69
C ILE A 100 32.85 -16.28 15.25
N GLU A 101 32.66 -17.56 14.90
CA GLU A 101 32.06 -17.98 13.63
C GLU A 101 30.62 -17.47 13.52
N ALA A 102 29.83 -17.59 14.58
CA ALA A 102 28.47 -17.08 14.60
C ALA A 102 28.41 -15.55 14.39
N THR A 103 29.36 -14.81 14.99
CA THR A 103 29.52 -13.36 14.81
C THR A 103 29.89 -13.04 13.37
N THR A 104 30.80 -13.81 12.78
CA THR A 104 31.23 -13.63 11.38
C THR A 104 30.06 -13.86 10.41
N ALA A 105 29.31 -14.95 10.58
CA ALA A 105 28.16 -15.26 9.73
C ALA A 105 27.06 -14.18 9.80
N ALA A 106 26.77 -13.65 10.99
CA ALA A 106 25.86 -12.52 11.13
C ALA A 106 26.40 -11.25 10.45
N GLY A 107 27.70 -11.00 10.53
CA GLY A 107 28.36 -9.85 9.90
C GLY A 107 28.25 -9.86 8.38
N GLU A 108 28.49 -11.02 7.77
CA GLU A 108 28.33 -11.24 6.33
C GLU A 108 26.89 -10.95 5.87
N GLU A 109 25.89 -11.38 6.65
CA GLU A 109 24.48 -11.11 6.34
C GLU A 109 24.16 -9.60 6.37
N PHE A 110 24.64 -8.89 7.39
CA PHE A 110 24.46 -7.44 7.50
C PHE A 110 25.22 -6.68 6.40
N GLN A 111 26.42 -7.14 6.04
CA GLN A 111 27.22 -6.56 4.97
C GLN A 111 26.53 -6.74 3.61
N HIS A 112 26.02 -7.94 3.33
CA HIS A 112 25.23 -8.22 2.15
C HIS A 112 23.99 -7.31 2.10
N ARG A 113 23.25 -7.18 3.21
CA ARG A 113 22.09 -6.29 3.31
C ARG A 113 22.43 -4.83 3.04
N SER A 114 23.54 -4.33 3.58
CA SER A 114 23.98 -2.93 3.44
C SER A 114 24.43 -2.58 2.02
N SER A 115 25.07 -3.53 1.34
CA SER A 115 25.57 -3.37 -0.03
C SER A 115 24.50 -3.68 -1.10
N TYR A 116 23.40 -4.34 -0.71
CA TYR A 116 22.30 -4.66 -1.61
C TYR A 116 21.61 -3.39 -2.13
N ARG A 117 21.66 -3.17 -3.44
CA ARG A 117 20.97 -2.08 -4.13
C ARG A 117 19.95 -2.64 -5.10
N THR A 118 18.67 -2.58 -4.75
CA THR A 118 17.60 -2.77 -5.74
C THR A 118 17.12 -1.44 -6.28
N HIS A 119 16.79 -1.45 -7.58
CA HIS A 119 16.14 -0.33 -8.24
C HIS A 119 14.79 -0.07 -7.58
N ASN A 120 14.72 0.98 -6.76
CA ASN A 120 13.43 1.50 -6.34
C ASN A 120 12.82 2.15 -7.59
N HIS A 121 11.77 1.56 -8.16
CA HIS A 121 11.12 2.08 -9.37
C HIS A 121 10.43 3.45 -9.20
N GLY A 122 10.82 4.23 -8.19
CA GLY A 122 10.57 5.65 -8.04
C GLY A 122 9.11 6.08 -8.14
N ILE A 123 8.94 7.40 -8.25
CA ILE A 123 7.72 7.98 -8.78
C ILE A 123 7.64 7.56 -10.25
N ARG A 124 6.44 7.16 -10.71
CA ARG A 124 6.16 6.60 -12.05
C ARG A 124 7.01 7.25 -13.15
N ARG A 125 7.50 6.42 -14.08
CA ARG A 125 8.14 6.88 -15.34
C ARG A 125 7.37 8.08 -15.89
N THR A 126 8.09 9.19 -16.11
CA THR A 126 7.56 10.36 -16.80
C THR A 126 7.28 9.94 -18.24
N TYR A 127 6.04 9.56 -18.54
CA TYR A 127 5.65 9.26 -19.92
C TYR A 127 5.68 10.56 -20.71
N ARG A 128 6.54 10.63 -21.73
CA ARG A 128 6.46 11.67 -22.76
C ARG A 128 5.11 11.49 -23.45
N ARG A 129 4.24 12.49 -23.34
CA ARG A 129 2.93 12.44 -23.99
C ARG A 129 3.15 12.61 -25.48
N THR A 130 2.68 11.66 -26.27
CA THR A 130 2.73 11.72 -27.74
C THR A 130 1.46 12.33 -28.33
N VAL A 131 0.37 12.39 -27.56
CA VAL A 131 -0.96 12.81 -28.02
C VAL A 131 -1.59 13.82 -27.06
N SER A 132 -0.97 14.99 -26.95
CA SER A 132 -1.42 16.16 -26.18
C SER A 132 -0.40 17.28 -26.36
N ILE A 133 -0.88 18.50 -26.53
CA ILE A 133 -0.06 19.73 -26.46
C ILE A 133 0.14 20.10 -24.97
N PRO A 134 1.33 20.58 -24.53
CA PRO A 134 1.56 21.04 -23.17
C PRO A 134 0.81 22.35 -22.88
N VAL A 135 0.49 22.62 -21.61
CA VAL A 135 -0.36 23.76 -21.24
C VAL A 135 0.20 25.13 -21.69
N GLY A 136 1.53 25.26 -21.77
CA GLY A 136 2.19 26.49 -22.21
C GLY A 136 2.03 26.80 -23.70
N GLU A 137 1.63 25.81 -24.51
CA GLU A 137 1.40 25.93 -25.95
C GLU A 137 -0.09 26.01 -26.31
N LEU A 138 -1.00 25.96 -25.32
CA LEU A 138 -2.43 26.21 -25.53
C LEU A 138 -2.71 27.69 -25.85
N PRO A 139 -3.87 28.03 -26.42
CA PRO A 139 -4.31 29.43 -26.57
C PRO A 139 -4.16 30.23 -25.26
N LEU A 140 -3.68 31.48 -25.36
CA LEU A 140 -3.29 32.28 -24.19
C LEU A 140 -4.46 32.55 -23.23
N ASP A 141 -5.64 32.79 -23.77
CA ASP A 141 -6.91 32.94 -23.07
C ASP A 141 -7.33 31.67 -22.32
N TRP A 142 -7.06 30.48 -22.89
CA TRP A 142 -7.28 29.20 -22.20
C TRP A 142 -6.31 29.04 -21.02
N GLN A 143 -5.04 29.38 -21.22
CA GLN A 143 -4.05 29.36 -20.14
C GLN A 143 -4.46 30.28 -18.98
N GLN A 144 -4.95 31.48 -19.29
CA GLN A 144 -5.44 32.42 -18.29
C GLN A 144 -6.63 31.85 -17.52
N THR A 145 -7.58 31.23 -18.21
CA THR A 145 -8.74 30.57 -17.61
C THR A 145 -8.31 29.45 -16.65
N LEU A 146 -7.39 28.58 -17.08
CA LEU A 146 -6.86 27.48 -16.26
C LEU A 146 -6.10 27.99 -15.02
N ARG A 147 -5.27 29.04 -15.18
CA ARG A 147 -4.59 29.69 -14.05
C ARG A 147 -5.57 30.27 -13.05
N LYS A 148 -6.65 30.92 -13.53
CA LYS A 148 -7.72 31.45 -12.69
C LYS A 148 -8.41 30.33 -11.89
N LEU A 149 -8.84 29.26 -12.55
CA LEU A 149 -9.45 28.09 -11.89
C LEU A 149 -8.56 27.45 -10.83
N ARG A 150 -7.25 27.43 -11.07
CA ARG A 150 -6.27 26.87 -10.12
C ARG A 150 -6.04 27.79 -8.93
N ARG A 151 -5.90 29.10 -9.17
CA ARG A 151 -5.71 30.12 -8.14
C ARG A 151 -6.93 30.22 -7.23
N ASP A 152 -8.12 30.24 -7.83
CA ASP A 152 -9.39 30.44 -7.12
C ASP A 152 -9.89 29.13 -6.48
N GLN A 153 -9.16 28.01 -6.66
CA GLN A 153 -9.50 26.68 -6.16
C GLN A 153 -10.92 26.21 -6.51
N THR A 154 -11.45 26.65 -7.66
CA THR A 154 -12.80 26.35 -8.15
C THR A 154 -13.06 24.84 -8.20
N TYR A 155 -12.02 24.06 -8.53
CA TYR A 155 -12.03 22.61 -8.50
C TYR A 155 -10.82 22.05 -7.75
N ALA A 156 -10.94 20.83 -7.26
CA ALA A 156 -9.82 20.08 -6.71
C ALA A 156 -8.67 19.98 -7.73
N LEU A 157 -7.41 20.05 -7.27
CA LEU A 157 -6.22 20.01 -8.14
C LEU A 157 -6.25 18.88 -9.18
N SER A 158 -6.70 17.68 -8.80
CA SER A 158 -6.78 16.54 -9.71
C SER A 158 -7.78 16.70 -10.87
N ILE A 159 -8.78 17.57 -10.71
CA ILE A 159 -9.74 17.94 -11.77
C ILE A 159 -9.08 18.95 -12.69
N ASN A 160 -8.45 20.00 -12.16
CA ASN A 160 -7.69 20.97 -12.96
C ASN A 160 -6.61 20.28 -13.81
N ASP A 161 -5.80 19.40 -13.20
CA ASP A 161 -4.78 18.64 -13.93
C ASP A 161 -5.37 17.72 -15.02
N ARG A 162 -6.63 17.28 -14.86
CA ARG A 162 -7.32 16.48 -15.88
C ARG A 162 -7.87 17.37 -16.99
N MET A 163 -8.44 18.52 -16.65
CA MET A 163 -8.94 19.52 -17.57
C MET A 163 -7.81 20.02 -18.50
N GLU A 164 -6.65 20.39 -17.95
CA GLU A 164 -5.46 20.75 -18.72
C GLU A 164 -5.08 19.64 -19.72
N ARG A 165 -5.11 18.37 -19.27
CA ARG A 165 -4.85 17.21 -20.12
C ARG A 165 -5.84 17.08 -21.27
N ARG A 166 -7.14 17.30 -21.02
CA ARG A 166 -8.19 17.17 -22.03
C ARG A 166 -8.15 18.29 -23.05
N LEU A 167 -7.85 19.51 -22.63
CA LEU A 167 -7.65 20.64 -23.52
C LEU A 167 -6.39 20.48 -24.37
N GLY A 168 -5.30 19.99 -23.78
CA GLY A 168 -4.09 19.61 -24.53
C GLY A 168 -4.36 18.56 -25.61
N MET A 169 -5.26 17.60 -25.34
CA MET A 169 -5.69 16.62 -26.34
C MET A 169 -6.62 17.24 -27.39
N PHE A 170 -7.57 18.08 -27.00
CA PHE A 170 -8.42 18.82 -27.93
C PHE A 170 -7.59 19.61 -28.94
N ALA A 171 -6.65 20.41 -28.43
CA ALA A 171 -5.77 21.23 -29.27
C ALA A 171 -4.91 20.38 -30.21
N TRP A 172 -4.40 19.24 -29.71
CA TRP A 172 -3.66 18.30 -30.55
C TRP A 172 -4.53 17.71 -31.66
N SER A 173 -5.73 17.21 -31.36
CA SER A 173 -6.61 16.62 -32.37
C SER A 173 -7.07 17.64 -33.40
N ALA A 174 -7.37 18.87 -32.96
CA ALA A 174 -7.71 19.98 -33.87
C ALA A 174 -6.56 20.28 -34.84
N ASP A 175 -5.33 20.43 -34.31
CA ASP A 175 -4.13 20.68 -35.11
C ASP A 175 -3.85 19.56 -36.12
N GLN A 176 -3.93 18.29 -35.69
CA GLN A 176 -3.73 17.14 -36.59
C GLN A 176 -4.78 17.06 -37.71
N SER A 177 -5.99 17.55 -37.47
CA SER A 177 -7.05 17.60 -38.47
C SER A 177 -7.09 18.92 -39.26
N GLY A 178 -6.13 19.83 -39.05
CA GLY A 178 -6.10 21.14 -39.71
C GLY A 178 -7.24 22.07 -39.30
N MET A 179 -7.87 21.80 -38.15
CA MET A 179 -8.97 22.60 -37.60
C MET A 179 -8.44 23.69 -36.68
N PRO A 180 -9.14 24.83 -36.56
CA PRO A 180 -8.76 25.86 -35.61
C PRO A 180 -8.79 25.32 -34.18
N ILE A 181 -7.77 25.65 -33.38
CA ILE A 181 -7.74 25.35 -31.95
C ILE A 181 -8.67 26.35 -31.23
N ASP A 182 -9.97 26.07 -31.31
CA ASP A 182 -11.04 26.89 -30.75
C ASP A 182 -12.10 26.00 -30.11
N ILE A 183 -12.47 26.31 -28.88
CA ILE A 183 -13.46 25.54 -28.10
C ILE A 183 -14.87 25.75 -28.67
N GLU A 184 -15.08 26.83 -29.42
CA GLU A 184 -16.32 27.11 -30.13
C GLU A 184 -16.46 26.27 -31.41
N SER A 185 -15.36 25.80 -32.00
CA SER A 185 -15.40 25.02 -33.25
C SER A 185 -16.01 23.64 -33.02
N ALA A 186 -17.13 23.38 -33.71
CA ALA A 186 -17.79 22.08 -33.71
C ALA A 186 -16.94 21.04 -34.45
N GLU A 187 -16.23 21.45 -35.50
CA GLU A 187 -15.36 20.60 -36.31
C GLU A 187 -14.14 20.11 -35.50
N ALA A 188 -13.52 21.00 -34.72
CA ALA A 188 -12.43 20.64 -33.80
C ALA A 188 -12.92 19.67 -32.70
N GLU A 189 -14.14 19.86 -32.19
CA GLU A 189 -14.74 18.93 -31.23
C GLU A 189 -15.00 17.55 -31.86
N CYS A 190 -15.54 17.49 -33.08
CA CYS A 190 -15.72 16.23 -33.82
C CYS A 190 -14.38 15.52 -34.03
N ALA A 191 -13.36 16.24 -34.51
CA ALA A 191 -12.02 15.71 -34.71
C ALA A 191 -11.43 15.09 -33.42
N LEU A 192 -11.65 15.73 -32.27
CA LEU A 192 -11.27 15.17 -30.99
C LEU A 192 -11.99 13.85 -30.71
N TYR A 193 -13.32 13.79 -30.82
CA TYR A 193 -14.03 12.56 -30.46
C TYR A 193 -13.74 11.41 -31.43
N ASP A 194 -13.61 11.68 -32.72
CA ASP A 194 -13.22 10.68 -33.71
C ASP A 194 -11.84 10.10 -33.37
N ASP A 195 -10.84 10.95 -33.10
CA ASP A 195 -9.52 10.50 -32.64
C ASP A 195 -9.58 9.69 -31.33
N LEU A 196 -10.44 10.09 -30.38
CA LEU A 196 -10.60 9.34 -29.13
C LEU A 196 -11.29 8.00 -29.32
N ILE A 197 -12.26 7.92 -30.23
CA ILE A 197 -12.94 6.68 -30.61
C ILE A 197 -11.90 5.76 -31.24
N ASP A 198 -11.22 6.21 -32.28
CA ASP A 198 -10.25 5.42 -33.04
C ASP A 198 -9.15 4.87 -32.15
N ARG A 199 -8.49 5.74 -31.36
CA ARG A 199 -7.42 5.31 -30.46
C ARG A 199 -7.93 4.39 -29.35
N SER A 200 -9.14 4.62 -28.85
CA SER A 200 -9.69 3.76 -27.80
C SER A 200 -10.10 2.39 -28.34
N THR A 201 -10.65 2.33 -29.55
CA THR A 201 -11.04 1.08 -30.23
C THR A 201 -9.81 0.29 -30.66
N ALA A 202 -8.81 0.95 -31.27
CA ALA A 202 -7.54 0.31 -31.61
C ALA A 202 -6.86 -0.32 -30.37
N LYS A 203 -6.93 0.38 -29.23
CA LYS A 203 -6.42 -0.15 -27.97
C LYS A 203 -7.25 -1.33 -27.44
N ALA A 204 -8.57 -1.36 -27.65
CA ALA A 204 -9.41 -2.49 -27.28
C ALA A 204 -8.99 -3.75 -28.07
N ILE A 205 -8.77 -3.59 -29.38
CA ILE A 205 -8.27 -4.64 -30.28
C ILE A 205 -6.88 -5.12 -29.86
N GLU A 206 -5.96 -4.20 -29.54
CA GLU A 206 -4.61 -4.55 -29.05
C GLU A 206 -4.67 -5.39 -27.75
N ASN A 207 -5.67 -5.14 -26.90
CA ASN A 207 -5.89 -5.91 -25.68
C ASN A 207 -6.66 -7.23 -25.92
N GLY A 208 -6.93 -7.59 -27.18
CA GLY A 208 -7.52 -8.87 -27.58
C GLY A 208 -9.04 -8.89 -27.72
N GLU A 209 -9.70 -7.73 -27.81
CA GLU A 209 -11.11 -7.69 -28.25
C GLU A 209 -11.22 -7.99 -29.75
N ASP A 210 -12.30 -8.67 -30.16
CA ASP A 210 -12.58 -8.95 -31.57
C ASP A 210 -12.74 -7.62 -32.34
N PRO A 211 -11.98 -7.39 -33.43
CA PRO A 211 -12.13 -6.20 -34.27
C PRO A 211 -13.57 -5.90 -34.71
N ALA A 212 -14.41 -6.92 -34.89
CA ALA A 212 -15.81 -6.76 -35.29
C ALA A 212 -16.72 -6.25 -34.15
N GLU A 213 -16.32 -6.48 -32.89
CA GLU A 213 -17.11 -6.14 -31.70
C GLU A 213 -16.46 -5.05 -30.84
N ALA A 214 -15.21 -4.69 -31.13
CA ALA A 214 -14.42 -3.75 -30.35
C ALA A 214 -15.12 -2.39 -30.24
N GLN A 215 -15.29 -1.93 -29.00
CA GLN A 215 -15.91 -0.64 -28.72
C GLN A 215 -14.92 0.32 -28.06
N PRO A 216 -15.05 1.63 -28.29
CA PRO A 216 -14.30 2.60 -27.53
C PRO A 216 -14.72 2.55 -26.05
N ARG A 217 -13.83 3.01 -25.19
CA ARG A 217 -14.09 3.08 -23.76
C ARG A 217 -14.93 4.32 -23.47
N TRP A 218 -16.25 4.18 -23.41
CA TRP A 218 -17.18 5.30 -23.24
C TRP A 218 -16.92 6.15 -21.98
N ALA A 219 -16.43 5.53 -20.89
CA ALA A 219 -16.03 6.27 -19.69
C ALA A 219 -14.88 7.28 -19.94
N TYR A 220 -14.01 6.99 -20.90
CA TYR A 220 -12.92 7.86 -21.31
C TYR A 220 -13.46 9.09 -22.07
N LEU A 221 -14.34 8.87 -23.04
CA LEU A 221 -15.02 9.93 -23.81
C LEU A 221 -15.91 10.79 -22.91
N ARG A 222 -16.74 10.17 -22.07
CA ARG A 222 -17.58 10.89 -21.09
C ARG A 222 -16.73 11.77 -20.18
N SER A 223 -15.62 11.26 -19.66
CA SER A 223 -14.72 12.08 -18.84
C SER A 223 -14.06 13.20 -19.64
N THR A 224 -13.82 13.04 -20.94
CA THR A 224 -13.31 14.13 -21.77
C THR A 224 -14.37 15.21 -21.95
N ALA A 225 -15.58 14.84 -22.37
CA ALA A 225 -16.71 15.75 -22.52
C ALA A 225 -17.03 16.50 -21.21
N GLU A 226 -16.94 15.82 -20.05
CA GLU A 226 -17.13 16.42 -18.74
C GLU A 226 -16.13 17.56 -18.47
N GLU A 227 -14.84 17.37 -18.76
CA GLU A 227 -13.84 18.39 -18.51
C GLU A 227 -13.89 19.53 -19.53
N LEU A 228 -14.20 19.25 -20.81
CA LEU A 228 -14.42 20.29 -21.82
C LEU A 228 -15.60 21.17 -21.43
N ARG A 229 -16.71 20.57 -21.00
CA ARG A 229 -17.89 21.30 -20.52
C ARG A 229 -17.56 22.20 -19.33
N ARG A 230 -16.85 21.67 -18.33
CA ARG A 230 -16.41 22.45 -17.15
C ARG A 230 -15.55 23.63 -17.57
N PHE A 231 -14.58 23.41 -18.46
CA PHE A 231 -13.74 24.48 -18.96
C PHE A 231 -14.57 25.53 -19.70
N ALA A 232 -15.38 25.12 -20.67
CA ALA A 232 -16.22 26.00 -21.49
C ALA A 232 -17.13 26.90 -20.63
N THR A 233 -17.70 26.34 -19.54
CA THR A 233 -18.51 27.11 -18.59
C THR A 233 -17.75 28.29 -17.97
N HIS A 234 -16.48 28.09 -17.60
CA HIS A 234 -15.67 29.13 -16.96
C HIS A 234 -14.91 30.02 -17.94
N HIS A 235 -14.67 29.50 -19.14
CA HIS A 235 -14.06 30.25 -20.23
C HIS A 235 -15.05 31.27 -20.84
N GLY A 236 -16.36 31.03 -20.66
CA GLY A 236 -17.42 31.90 -21.19
C GLY A 236 -17.85 31.51 -22.60
N ALA A 237 -17.87 30.20 -22.90
CA ALA A 237 -18.31 29.71 -24.19
C ALA A 237 -19.77 30.06 -24.49
N SER A 238 -20.09 30.16 -25.77
CA SER A 238 -21.42 30.51 -26.26
C SER A 238 -22.48 29.48 -25.85
N HIS A 239 -23.75 29.91 -25.77
CA HIS A 239 -24.86 29.01 -25.44
C HIS A 239 -24.97 27.80 -26.41
N PRO A 240 -24.87 27.96 -27.74
CA PRO A 240 -24.86 26.83 -28.67
C PRO A 240 -23.73 25.82 -28.41
N THR A 241 -22.54 26.31 -28.05
CA THR A 241 -21.40 25.45 -27.71
C THR A 241 -21.61 24.72 -26.39
N MET A 242 -22.18 25.39 -25.39
CA MET A 242 -22.55 24.75 -24.12
C MET A 242 -23.59 23.64 -24.30
N GLU A 243 -24.62 23.87 -25.13
CA GLU A 243 -25.62 22.83 -25.47
C GLU A 243 -25.00 21.61 -26.15
N ARG A 244 -24.02 21.82 -27.04
CA ARG A 244 -23.29 20.76 -27.73
C ARG A 244 -22.49 19.89 -26.75
N PHE A 245 -21.72 20.52 -25.86
CA PHE A 245 -20.99 19.80 -24.80
C PHE A 245 -21.93 19.05 -23.85
N ASP A 246 -23.07 19.64 -23.49
CA ASP A 246 -24.08 18.97 -22.66
C ASP A 246 -24.67 17.74 -23.34
N ARG A 247 -24.99 17.85 -24.64
CA ARG A 247 -25.50 16.74 -25.45
C ARG A 247 -24.48 15.59 -25.51
N ASN A 248 -23.22 15.90 -25.80
CA ASN A 248 -22.15 14.91 -25.88
C ASN A 248 -21.89 14.25 -24.52
N TYR A 249 -21.84 15.05 -23.44
CA TYR A 249 -21.71 14.52 -22.09
C TYR A 249 -22.85 13.56 -21.72
N ARG A 250 -24.10 13.91 -22.01
CA ARG A 250 -25.27 13.05 -21.74
C ARG A 250 -25.24 11.79 -22.62
N GLY A 251 -24.93 11.93 -23.91
CA GLY A 251 -24.80 10.81 -24.84
C GLY A 251 -23.77 9.78 -24.38
N PHE A 252 -22.55 10.23 -24.06
CA PHE A 252 -21.50 9.34 -23.56
C PHE A 252 -21.81 8.78 -22.16
N THR A 253 -22.56 9.49 -21.32
CA THR A 253 -23.04 8.95 -20.04
C THR A 253 -24.02 7.79 -20.27
N GLY A 254 -24.93 7.93 -21.24
CA GLY A 254 -25.84 6.86 -21.66
C GLY A 254 -25.10 5.64 -22.18
N LEU A 255 -24.10 5.83 -23.04
CA LEU A 255 -23.27 4.74 -23.58
C LEU A 255 -22.41 4.08 -22.49
N GLU A 256 -21.77 4.86 -21.60
CA GLU A 256 -21.02 4.30 -20.45
C GLU A 256 -21.92 3.44 -19.57
N SER A 257 -23.17 3.85 -19.34
CA SER A 257 -24.09 3.11 -18.47
C SER A 257 -24.42 1.69 -18.97
N ARG A 258 -24.34 1.48 -20.30
CA ARG A 258 -24.58 0.19 -20.96
C ARG A 258 -23.32 -0.66 -21.10
N GLN A 259 -22.13 -0.07 -20.91
CA GLN A 259 -20.86 -0.76 -21.02
C GLN A 259 -20.45 -1.32 -19.66
N THR A 260 -20.29 -2.64 -19.57
CA THR A 260 -19.76 -3.29 -18.37
C THR A 260 -18.35 -2.77 -18.08
N PRO A 261 -18.07 -2.22 -16.89
CA PRO A 261 -16.76 -1.69 -16.58
C PRO A 261 -15.68 -2.78 -16.67
N MET A 262 -14.55 -2.52 -17.34
CA MET A 262 -13.42 -3.44 -17.49
C MET A 262 -12.98 -4.13 -16.18
N LYS A 263 -13.02 -3.40 -15.06
CA LYS A 263 -12.70 -3.93 -13.72
C LYS A 263 -13.60 -5.11 -13.30
N MET A 264 -14.83 -5.20 -13.81
CA MET A 264 -15.74 -6.31 -13.52
C MET A 264 -15.31 -7.56 -14.29
N PHE A 265 -14.93 -7.42 -15.56
CA PHE A 265 -14.34 -8.52 -16.32
C PHE A 265 -13.03 -9.02 -15.71
N THR A 266 -12.17 -8.10 -15.26
CA THR A 266 -10.95 -8.48 -14.53
C THR A 266 -11.28 -9.14 -13.18
N ALA A 267 -12.34 -8.71 -12.50
CA ALA A 267 -12.79 -9.32 -11.25
C ALA A 267 -13.30 -10.76 -11.45
N LEU A 268 -14.04 -11.02 -12.53
CA LEU A 268 -14.53 -12.37 -12.87
C LEU A 268 -13.40 -13.37 -13.13
N ARG A 269 -12.27 -12.91 -13.67
CA ARG A 269 -11.07 -13.73 -13.93
C ARG A 269 -10.11 -13.77 -12.75
N ALA A 270 -10.30 -12.93 -11.73
CA ALA A 270 -9.43 -12.87 -10.59
C ALA A 270 -9.75 -14.00 -9.59
N PRO A 271 -8.76 -14.52 -8.85
CA PRO A 271 -9.01 -15.47 -7.78
C PRO A 271 -9.91 -14.83 -6.71
N THR A 272 -10.73 -15.68 -6.07
CA THR A 272 -11.57 -15.24 -4.95
C THR A 272 -10.70 -14.79 -3.77
N LEU A 273 -11.29 -14.03 -2.85
CA LEU A 273 -10.57 -13.59 -1.64
C LEU A 273 -10.05 -14.76 -0.78
N PRO A 274 -10.83 -15.84 -0.53
CA PRO A 274 -10.32 -17.02 0.16
C PRO A 274 -9.13 -17.67 -0.56
N VAL A 275 -9.18 -17.82 -1.89
CA VAL A 275 -8.07 -18.36 -2.69
C VAL A 275 -6.84 -17.45 -2.56
N THR A 276 -7.03 -16.13 -2.67
CA THR A 276 -5.95 -15.16 -2.51
C THR A 276 -5.29 -15.24 -1.14
N LEU A 277 -6.09 -15.43 -0.07
CA LEU A 277 -5.58 -15.61 1.29
C LEU A 277 -4.80 -16.92 1.43
N ALA A 278 -5.30 -18.02 0.87
CA ALA A 278 -4.60 -19.31 0.86
C ALA A 278 -3.26 -19.20 0.12
N THR A 279 -3.23 -18.59 -1.06
CA THR A 279 -1.99 -18.32 -1.81
C THR A 279 -1.02 -17.45 -1.02
N ALA A 280 -1.51 -16.44 -0.30
CA ALA A 280 -0.66 -15.62 0.56
C ALA A 280 -0.03 -16.43 1.71
N ARG A 281 -0.76 -17.39 2.29
CA ARG A 281 -0.23 -18.30 3.33
C ARG A 281 0.83 -19.22 2.77
N ILE A 282 0.54 -19.88 1.64
CA ILE A 282 1.50 -20.75 0.94
C ILE A 282 2.77 -19.97 0.57
N GLN A 283 2.62 -18.75 0.03
CA GLN A 283 3.77 -17.92 -0.31
C GLN A 283 4.61 -17.54 0.92
N LEU A 284 3.98 -17.34 2.08
CA LEU A 284 4.69 -17.07 3.33
C LEU A 284 5.46 -18.31 3.81
N GLU A 285 4.88 -19.49 3.70
CA GLU A 285 5.53 -20.76 4.03
C GLU A 285 6.72 -21.03 3.09
N GLU A 286 6.53 -20.88 1.78
CA GLU A 286 7.59 -21.02 0.77
C GLU A 286 8.72 -19.99 0.94
N ALA A 287 8.42 -18.82 1.52
CA ALA A 287 9.47 -17.85 1.83
C ALA A 287 10.52 -18.49 2.74
N ASN A 288 10.10 -19.27 3.75
CA ASN A 288 11.03 -19.92 4.68
C ASN A 288 11.93 -20.96 3.99
N ALA A 289 11.48 -21.60 2.91
CA ALA A 289 12.26 -22.54 2.12
C ALA A 289 13.19 -21.88 1.09
N THR A 290 13.04 -20.57 0.85
CA THR A 290 13.85 -19.84 -0.13
C THR A 290 15.25 -19.59 0.43
N SER A 291 16.33 -20.02 -0.24
CA SER A 291 17.71 -19.87 0.24
C SER A 291 18.21 -18.42 0.22
N ASN A 292 17.93 -17.67 -0.85
CA ASN A 292 18.34 -16.28 -1.00
C ASN A 292 17.57 -15.36 -0.03
N VAL A 293 18.29 -14.69 0.87
CA VAL A 293 17.72 -13.85 1.94
C VAL A 293 16.88 -12.69 1.38
N ALA A 294 17.36 -12.01 0.35
CA ALA A 294 16.66 -10.88 -0.25
C ALA A 294 15.35 -11.31 -0.93
N HIS A 295 15.38 -12.43 -1.67
CA HIS A 295 14.19 -13.01 -2.29
C HIS A 295 13.18 -13.50 -1.25
N ARG A 296 13.69 -14.15 -0.19
CA ARG A 296 12.88 -14.59 0.95
C ARG A 296 12.17 -13.41 1.62
N HIS A 297 12.89 -12.34 1.92
CA HIS A 297 12.31 -11.09 2.44
C HIS A 297 11.24 -10.53 1.51
N GLN A 298 11.52 -10.43 0.21
CA GLN A 298 10.56 -9.95 -0.77
C GLN A 298 9.30 -10.83 -0.84
N ARG A 299 9.43 -12.15 -0.75
CA ARG A 299 8.31 -13.09 -0.70
C ARG A 299 7.44 -12.86 0.54
N ARG A 300 8.04 -12.67 1.72
CA ARG A 300 7.30 -12.30 2.95
C ARG A 300 6.53 -11.00 2.76
N LEU A 301 7.18 -9.95 2.25
CA LEU A 301 6.53 -8.66 2.00
C LEU A 301 5.30 -8.81 1.10
N LYS A 302 5.46 -9.52 -0.02
CA LYS A 302 4.38 -9.75 -1.00
C LYS A 302 3.23 -10.57 -0.39
N ALA A 303 3.56 -11.64 0.34
CA ALA A 303 2.57 -12.46 1.05
C ALA A 303 1.76 -11.63 2.05
N CYS A 304 2.42 -10.82 2.87
CA CYS A 304 1.75 -9.99 3.88
C CYS A 304 0.91 -8.89 3.26
N ALA A 305 1.40 -8.25 2.19
CA ALA A 305 0.63 -7.25 1.45
C ALA A 305 -0.66 -7.84 0.87
N ARG A 306 -0.62 -9.07 0.36
CA ARG A 306 -1.80 -9.79 -0.14
C ARG A 306 -2.72 -10.20 1.00
N GLY A 307 -2.18 -10.89 2.02
CA GLY A 307 -2.95 -11.43 3.15
C GLY A 307 -3.70 -10.37 3.95
N ILE A 308 -3.04 -9.28 4.35
CA ILE A 308 -3.68 -8.22 5.14
C ILE A 308 -4.78 -7.50 4.33
N THR A 309 -4.55 -7.32 3.04
CA THR A 309 -5.47 -6.60 2.14
C THR A 309 -6.75 -7.39 1.86
N VAL A 310 -6.73 -8.74 1.95
CA VAL A 310 -7.95 -9.55 1.88
C VAL A 310 -8.92 -9.16 3.00
N ALA A 311 -8.43 -8.91 4.21
CA ALA A 311 -9.27 -8.52 5.35
C ALA A 311 -9.61 -7.03 5.37
N CYS A 312 -8.62 -6.17 5.11
CA CYS A 312 -8.78 -4.72 5.12
C CYS A 312 -7.86 -4.08 4.08
N PRO A 313 -8.34 -3.74 2.87
CA PRO A 313 -7.50 -3.31 1.77
C PRO A 313 -7.20 -1.80 1.86
N PRO A 314 -6.02 -1.39 2.37
CA PRO A 314 -5.69 0.03 2.43
C PRO A 314 -5.53 0.60 1.02
N ARG A 315 -5.65 1.93 0.87
CA ARG A 315 -5.22 2.57 -0.37
C ARG A 315 -3.70 2.55 -0.42
N ALA A 316 -3.12 2.44 -1.62
CA ALA A 316 -1.66 2.49 -1.79
C ALA A 316 -1.02 3.73 -1.16
N ARG A 317 -1.73 4.87 -1.13
CA ARG A 317 -1.29 6.08 -0.43
C ARG A 317 -1.26 5.91 1.08
N ASP A 318 -2.31 5.30 1.65
CA ASP A 318 -2.39 5.08 3.10
C ASP A 318 -1.25 4.16 3.57
N VAL A 319 -0.87 3.16 2.75
CA VAL A 319 0.26 2.27 3.04
C VAL A 319 1.58 3.02 3.27
N VAL A 320 1.84 4.07 2.49
CA VAL A 320 3.09 4.84 2.59
C VAL A 320 2.98 5.96 3.63
N ASP A 321 1.81 6.60 3.74
CA ASP A 321 1.67 7.85 4.50
C ASP A 321 1.07 7.65 5.89
N ARG A 322 0.43 6.50 6.17
CA ARG A 322 -0.42 6.31 7.35
C ARG A 322 -0.23 4.98 8.09
N ILE A 323 0.37 3.97 7.47
CA ILE A 323 0.47 2.61 8.04
C ILE A 323 1.88 2.34 8.53
N PHE A 324 2.14 2.78 9.76
CA PHE A 324 3.37 2.54 10.50
C PHE A 324 3.03 1.77 11.78
N TRP A 325 3.96 0.95 12.26
CA TRP A 325 3.87 0.38 13.59
C TRP A 325 3.75 1.51 14.63
N GLY A 326 2.86 1.43 15.61
CA GLY A 326 2.65 2.45 16.64
C GLY A 326 2.02 3.76 16.12
N LYS A 327 1.80 3.87 14.80
CA LYS A 327 1.11 4.98 14.14
C LYS A 327 0.36 4.44 12.93
N GLY A 328 -0.85 3.96 13.17
CA GLY A 328 -1.73 3.36 12.16
C GLY A 328 -1.87 1.86 12.29
N VAL A 329 -0.85 1.17 12.82
CA VAL A 329 -0.90 -0.26 13.16
C VAL A 329 -0.56 -0.45 14.62
N PHE A 330 -1.42 -1.16 15.35
CA PHE A 330 -1.25 -1.40 16.79
C PHE A 330 -1.42 -2.89 17.10
N TYR A 331 -0.72 -3.36 18.12
CA TYR A 331 -0.91 -4.71 18.69
C TYR A 331 -1.64 -4.60 20.02
N HIS A 332 -2.63 -5.47 20.20
CA HIS A 332 -3.48 -5.57 21.37
C HIS A 332 -3.15 -6.89 22.07
N ALA A 333 -2.54 -6.79 23.26
CA ALA A 333 -2.07 -7.96 24.01
C ALA A 333 -3.24 -8.77 24.61
N ASP A 334 -4.31 -8.08 24.99
CA ASP A 334 -5.56 -8.64 25.53
C ASP A 334 -6.28 -9.55 24.53
N THR A 335 -6.34 -9.16 23.26
CA THR A 335 -6.96 -9.98 22.20
C THR A 335 -5.95 -10.77 21.38
N ASN A 336 -4.65 -10.65 21.69
CA ASN A 336 -3.54 -11.15 20.90
C ASN A 336 -3.73 -10.89 19.40
N SER A 337 -3.98 -9.64 19.01
CA SER A 337 -4.25 -9.31 17.62
C SER A 337 -3.73 -7.93 17.22
N TYR A 338 -3.53 -7.75 15.92
CA TYR A 338 -3.19 -6.45 15.35
C TYR A 338 -4.44 -5.68 14.94
N SER A 339 -4.31 -4.36 14.78
CA SER A 339 -5.37 -3.50 14.28
C SER A 339 -4.84 -2.41 13.36
N PHE A 340 -5.70 -1.93 12.47
CA PHE A 340 -5.52 -0.70 11.73
C PHE A 340 -6.33 0.42 12.37
N LYS A 341 -5.64 1.48 12.81
CA LYS A 341 -6.26 2.67 13.41
C LYS A 341 -5.63 3.96 12.87
N TYR A 342 -6.17 4.51 11.79
CA TYR A 342 -5.66 5.73 11.15
C TYR A 342 -6.73 6.50 10.37
N THR A 343 -6.49 7.80 10.18
CA THR A 343 -7.33 8.65 9.31
C THR A 343 -7.01 8.41 7.84
N GLN A 344 -8.01 7.97 7.06
CA GLN A 344 -7.85 7.61 5.65
C GLN A 344 -7.64 8.84 4.76
N SER A 345 -6.66 8.80 3.86
CA SER A 345 -6.18 9.96 3.07
C SER A 345 -7.23 10.65 2.20
N LYS A 346 -8.21 9.92 1.63
CA LYS A 346 -9.19 10.49 0.69
C LYS A 346 -10.46 11.00 1.38
N VAL A 347 -10.81 10.40 2.50
CA VAL A 347 -12.15 10.53 3.10
C VAL A 347 -12.08 11.18 4.47
N GLU A 348 -10.88 11.29 5.05
CA GLU A 348 -10.61 11.92 6.34
C GLU A 348 -11.45 11.31 7.49
N LYS A 349 -11.85 10.05 7.32
CA LYS A 349 -12.51 9.25 8.35
C LYS A 349 -11.49 8.36 9.05
N MET A 350 -11.69 8.18 10.35
CA MET A 350 -10.95 7.21 11.14
C MET A 350 -11.34 5.80 10.67
N LEU A 351 -10.36 5.04 10.18
CA LEU A 351 -10.46 3.60 10.07
C LEU A 351 -10.08 3.00 11.43
N ASN A 352 -10.89 2.08 11.94
CA ASN A 352 -10.59 1.31 13.15
C ASN A 352 -11.02 -0.14 12.93
N VAL A 353 -10.08 -1.01 12.56
CA VAL A 353 -10.35 -2.42 12.23
C VAL A 353 -9.40 -3.31 13.03
N ASN A 354 -9.95 -4.21 13.83
CA ASN A 354 -9.20 -5.25 14.53
C ASN A 354 -9.13 -6.49 13.64
N PHE A 355 -7.93 -7.03 13.45
CA PHE A 355 -7.73 -8.28 12.74
C PHE A 355 -7.99 -9.46 13.67
N GLN A 356 -8.41 -10.59 13.08
CA GLN A 356 -8.46 -11.86 13.80
C GLN A 356 -7.03 -12.35 14.09
N PRO A 357 -6.76 -13.05 15.21
CA PRO A 357 -5.44 -13.56 15.56
C PRO A 357 -4.80 -14.44 14.46
N SER A 358 -5.61 -15.09 13.64
CA SER A 358 -5.15 -15.90 12.49
C SER A 358 -4.39 -15.10 11.42
N PHE A 359 -4.49 -13.76 11.41
CA PHE A 359 -3.72 -12.87 10.53
C PHE A 359 -2.37 -12.46 11.13
N ASN A 360 -2.11 -12.75 12.41
CA ASN A 360 -0.85 -12.41 13.07
C ASN A 360 0.36 -13.01 12.36
N ILE A 361 0.20 -14.14 11.65
CA ILE A 361 1.28 -14.75 10.86
C ILE A 361 1.93 -13.76 9.87
N PHE A 362 1.13 -12.86 9.27
CA PHE A 362 1.63 -11.89 8.31
C PHE A 362 2.36 -10.75 9.02
N PHE A 363 1.73 -10.17 10.05
CA PHE A 363 2.34 -9.09 10.83
C PHE A 363 3.63 -9.53 11.53
N ASN A 364 3.62 -10.72 12.13
CA ASN A 364 4.78 -11.29 12.79
C ASN A 364 5.90 -11.58 11.77
N ALA A 365 5.59 -12.09 10.58
CA ALA A 365 6.60 -12.29 9.54
C ALA A 365 7.28 -10.99 9.09
N LEU A 366 6.54 -9.87 9.03
CA LEU A 366 7.10 -8.55 8.73
C LEU A 366 8.00 -8.02 9.86
N LEU A 367 7.60 -8.24 11.11
CA LEU A 367 8.35 -7.79 12.27
C LEU A 367 9.65 -8.59 12.45
N LEU A 368 9.53 -9.90 12.32
CA LEU A 368 10.56 -10.87 12.66
C LEU A 368 11.58 -11.06 11.54
N GLY A 369 11.15 -11.10 10.28
CA GLY A 369 12.03 -11.42 9.16
C GLY A 369 12.69 -12.80 9.33
N ASP A 370 14.03 -12.81 9.37
CA ASP A 370 14.87 -14.00 9.59
C ASP A 370 15.28 -14.22 11.05
N ASN A 371 14.74 -13.43 11.98
CA ASN A 371 15.04 -13.56 13.40
C ASN A 371 14.28 -14.72 14.04
N ASP A 372 14.79 -15.19 15.18
CA ASP A 372 14.16 -16.23 15.97
C ASP A 372 12.86 -15.72 16.62
N PRO A 373 11.73 -16.46 16.53
CA PRO A 373 10.43 -16.06 17.09
C PRO A 373 10.42 -15.66 18.57
N ARG A 374 11.38 -16.13 19.39
CA ARG A 374 11.45 -15.73 20.80
C ARG A 374 11.70 -14.23 21.02
N TYR A 375 12.20 -13.53 20.00
CA TYR A 375 12.45 -12.09 20.02
C TYR A 375 11.28 -11.26 19.49
N LEU A 376 10.16 -11.89 19.11
CA LEU A 376 9.02 -11.20 18.52
C LEU A 376 8.47 -10.05 19.41
N PRO A 377 8.34 -10.19 20.74
CA PRO A 377 7.88 -9.08 21.59
C PRO A 377 8.78 -7.85 21.47
N GLN A 378 10.10 -8.04 21.50
CA GLN A 378 11.07 -6.95 21.43
C GLN A 378 11.07 -6.27 20.06
N PHE A 379 11.00 -7.06 18.97
CA PHE A 379 10.86 -6.50 17.62
C PHE A 379 9.57 -5.71 17.43
N ARG A 380 8.48 -6.18 18.06
CA ARG A 380 7.21 -5.48 18.06
C ARG A 380 7.32 -4.14 18.79
N ASP A 381 7.82 -4.14 20.02
CA ASP A 381 7.95 -2.94 20.84
C ASP A 381 8.88 -1.92 20.19
N GLN A 382 10.02 -2.38 19.66
CA GLN A 382 10.96 -1.56 18.92
C GLN A 382 10.29 -0.93 17.69
N ALA A 383 9.59 -1.72 16.86
CA ALA A 383 8.93 -1.22 15.67
C ALA A 383 7.83 -0.19 15.99
N MET A 384 7.03 -0.44 17.04
CA MET A 384 5.98 0.47 17.51
C MET A 384 6.57 1.79 18.01
N THR A 385 7.62 1.71 18.83
CA THR A 385 8.32 2.88 19.39
C THR A 385 8.94 3.74 18.29
N GLN A 386 9.61 3.09 17.33
CA GLN A 386 10.30 3.76 16.22
C GLN A 386 9.36 4.25 15.12
N ARG A 387 8.06 3.95 15.21
CA ARG A 387 7.09 4.22 14.15
C ARG A 387 7.52 3.67 12.80
N ARG A 388 8.05 2.46 12.80
CA ARG A 388 8.65 1.83 11.62
C ARG A 388 7.58 1.63 10.52
N PRO A 389 7.88 1.91 9.24
CA PRO A 389 6.97 1.56 8.15
C PRO A 389 6.67 0.06 8.14
N ILE A 390 5.42 -0.33 7.87
CA ILE A 390 5.05 -1.76 7.90
C ILE A 390 5.71 -2.56 6.76
N PHE A 391 5.94 -1.94 5.60
CA PHE A 391 6.63 -2.54 4.46
C PHE A 391 7.98 -1.86 4.23
N LEU A 392 9.04 -2.54 4.64
CA LEU A 392 10.43 -2.17 4.38
C LEU A 392 11.05 -3.11 3.36
N ARG A 393 11.85 -2.58 2.44
CA ARG A 393 12.68 -3.39 1.53
C ARG A 393 13.78 -4.11 2.31
N TYR A 394 14.48 -5.03 1.65
CA TYR A 394 15.51 -5.85 2.29
C TYR A 394 16.61 -4.96 2.90
N GLU A 395 17.06 -3.94 2.19
CA GLU A 395 18.03 -2.93 2.62
C GLU A 395 17.52 -1.99 3.73
N GLY A 396 16.24 -2.07 4.13
CA GLY A 396 15.66 -1.29 5.22
C GLY A 396 15.00 0.03 4.81
N ASP A 397 15.03 0.42 3.54
CA ASP A 397 14.26 1.58 3.06
C ASP A 397 12.76 1.28 2.94
N PRO A 398 11.86 2.27 3.09
CA PRO A 398 10.45 2.11 2.79
C PRO A 398 10.17 1.70 1.33
N VAL A 399 9.10 0.94 1.11
CA VAL A 399 8.62 0.65 -0.25
C VAL A 399 8.07 1.92 -0.93
N ALA A 400 8.27 2.07 -2.24
CA ALA A 400 7.69 3.19 -2.98
C ALA A 400 6.16 3.08 -3.12
N TYR A 401 5.49 4.22 -3.31
CA TYR A 401 4.04 4.34 -3.52
C TYR A 401 3.46 3.32 -4.51
N GLY A 402 4.13 3.10 -5.65
CA GLY A 402 3.67 2.17 -6.68
C GLY A 402 3.90 0.68 -6.36
N TRP A 403 4.72 0.36 -5.35
CA TRP A 403 5.07 -1.03 -5.02
C TRP A 403 3.85 -1.83 -4.60
N PHE A 404 3.06 -1.31 -3.66
CA PHE A 404 1.89 -2.01 -3.11
C PHE A 404 0.86 -2.35 -4.19
N GLY A 405 0.65 -1.44 -5.15
CA GLY A 405 -0.23 -1.67 -6.28
C GLY A 405 0.28 -2.77 -7.22
N ARG A 406 1.60 -2.83 -7.48
CA ARG A 406 2.23 -3.83 -8.36
C ARG A 406 2.28 -5.23 -7.75
N THR A 407 2.39 -5.34 -6.42
CA THR A 407 2.33 -6.65 -5.73
C THR A 407 1.05 -7.43 -6.04
N TRP A 408 -0.04 -6.70 -6.29
CA TRP A 408 -1.31 -7.24 -6.74
C TRP A 408 -1.34 -7.57 -8.22
N ASP A 409 -0.65 -6.80 -9.05
CA ASP A 409 -0.57 -7.07 -10.50
C ASP A 409 0.04 -8.44 -10.76
N ASP A 410 1.14 -8.75 -10.07
CA ASP A 410 1.77 -10.07 -10.05
C ASP A 410 0.86 -11.21 -9.53
N ALA A 411 -0.20 -10.88 -8.78
CA ALA A 411 -1.04 -11.86 -8.08
C ALA A 411 -2.34 -12.18 -8.84
N ILE A 412 -2.98 -11.13 -9.36
CA ILE A 412 -4.35 -11.18 -9.91
C ILE A 412 -4.46 -10.49 -11.27
N GLY A 413 -3.32 -10.12 -11.89
CA GLY A 413 -3.28 -9.40 -13.17
C GLY A 413 -3.85 -7.98 -13.10
N SER A 414 -3.90 -7.39 -11.89
CA SER A 414 -4.38 -6.01 -11.72
C SER A 414 -3.91 -5.33 -10.44
N SER A 415 -4.07 -4.01 -10.37
CA SER A 415 -3.67 -3.21 -9.20
C SER A 415 -4.50 -3.49 -7.94
N SER A 416 -4.01 -3.04 -6.78
CA SER A 416 -4.72 -3.02 -5.48
C SER A 416 -6.15 -2.44 -5.51
N HIS A 417 -6.54 -1.67 -6.54
CA HIS A 417 -7.92 -1.25 -6.73
C HIS A 417 -8.88 -2.40 -7.06
N LEU A 418 -8.40 -3.46 -7.73
CA LEU A 418 -9.17 -4.66 -8.00
C LEU A 418 -9.41 -5.45 -6.71
N ALA A 419 -8.42 -5.57 -5.81
CA ALA A 419 -8.60 -6.19 -4.51
C ALA A 419 -9.74 -5.54 -3.68
N ARG A 420 -9.80 -4.19 -3.69
CA ARG A 420 -10.90 -3.45 -3.09
C ARG A 420 -12.25 -3.70 -3.77
N THR A 421 -12.25 -4.02 -5.07
CA THR A 421 -13.45 -4.36 -5.82
C THR A 421 -13.91 -5.78 -5.48
N LEU A 422 -13.00 -6.75 -5.46
CA LEU A 422 -13.28 -8.14 -5.05
C LEU A 422 -13.83 -8.20 -3.63
N LEU A 423 -13.27 -7.41 -2.70
CA LEU A 423 -13.83 -7.31 -1.36
C LEU A 423 -15.21 -6.68 -1.35
N GLN A 424 -15.49 -5.67 -2.18
CA GLN A 424 -16.84 -5.10 -2.27
C GLN A 424 -17.85 -6.13 -2.76
N THR A 425 -17.50 -6.90 -3.79
CA THR A 425 -18.36 -7.96 -4.32
C THR A 425 -18.59 -9.04 -3.27
N PHE A 426 -17.52 -9.58 -2.69
CA PHE A 426 -17.62 -10.60 -1.64
C PHE A 426 -18.44 -10.12 -0.43
N LEU A 427 -18.26 -8.87 0.00
CA LEU A 427 -19.04 -8.31 1.11
C LEU A 427 -20.49 -8.00 0.73
N ALA A 428 -20.77 -7.72 -0.55
CA ALA A 428 -22.14 -7.56 -1.03
C ALA A 428 -22.88 -8.90 -1.03
N ASP A 429 -22.19 -10.01 -1.31
CA ASP A 429 -22.74 -11.37 -1.22
C ASP A 429 -23.12 -11.74 0.22
N LEU A 430 -22.55 -11.07 1.24
CA LEU A 430 -22.89 -11.26 2.65
C LEU A 430 -24.09 -10.39 3.11
N GLY A 431 -24.79 -9.72 2.19
CA GLY A 431 -25.93 -8.86 2.52
C GLY A 431 -25.55 -7.56 3.23
N GLU A 432 -26.53 -6.93 3.90
CA GLU A 432 -26.36 -5.61 4.53
C GLU A 432 -25.25 -5.54 5.60
N PRO A 433 -25.04 -6.56 6.47
CA PRO A 433 -23.92 -6.56 7.41
C PRO A 433 -22.55 -6.50 6.71
N GLY A 434 -22.38 -7.23 5.60
CA GLY A 434 -21.17 -7.18 4.80
C GLY A 434 -20.98 -5.83 4.13
N LEU A 435 -22.05 -5.24 3.59
CA LEU A 435 -22.03 -3.90 3.01
C LEU A 435 -21.63 -2.82 4.02
N ASP A 436 -22.10 -2.91 5.27
CA ASP A 436 -21.76 -1.95 6.32
C ASP A 436 -20.29 -2.06 6.76
N TYR A 437 -19.81 -3.29 6.99
CA TYR A 437 -18.37 -3.54 7.20
C TYR A 437 -17.55 -2.97 6.03
N GLY A 438 -18.00 -3.20 4.80
CA GLY A 438 -17.36 -2.69 3.60
C GLY A 438 -17.27 -1.17 3.58
N LYS A 439 -18.35 -0.45 3.91
CA LYS A 439 -18.38 1.02 3.94
C LYS A 439 -17.31 1.56 4.90
N THR A 440 -17.21 0.95 6.07
CA THR A 440 -16.26 1.31 7.12
C THR A 440 -14.82 0.95 6.73
N ALA A 441 -14.56 -0.31 6.38
CA ALA A 441 -13.23 -0.80 6.02
C ALA A 441 -12.64 -0.05 4.81
N MET A 442 -13.48 0.34 3.85
CA MET A 442 -13.04 1.01 2.62
C MET A 442 -13.15 2.53 2.66
N GLY A 443 -13.82 3.10 3.65
CA GLY A 443 -14.00 4.54 3.80
C GLY A 443 -14.72 5.14 2.61
N HIS A 444 -15.93 4.67 2.30
CA HIS A 444 -16.77 5.26 1.25
C HIS A 444 -17.78 6.24 1.86
N ARG A 445 -17.96 7.43 1.26
CA ARG A 445 -18.85 8.49 1.78
C ARG A 445 -20.33 8.30 1.42
N GLY A 446 -20.69 7.37 0.53
CA GLY A 446 -22.09 7.15 0.14
C GLY A 446 -22.36 5.85 -0.61
N ASN A 447 -23.64 5.49 -0.70
CA ASN A 447 -24.12 4.21 -1.27
C ASN A 447 -23.94 4.10 -2.78
N ARG A 448 -23.77 5.23 -3.49
CA ARG A 448 -23.65 5.27 -4.96
C ARG A 448 -22.49 4.44 -5.50
N SER A 449 -21.40 4.35 -4.73
CA SER A 449 -20.25 3.50 -5.09
C SER A 449 -20.62 2.03 -4.95
N PHE A 450 -21.30 1.62 -3.87
CA PHE A 450 -21.72 0.24 -3.61
C PHE A 450 -22.81 -0.24 -4.56
N GLN A 451 -23.78 0.61 -4.92
CA GLN A 451 -24.85 0.26 -5.85
C GLN A 451 -24.33 -0.15 -7.24
N LYS A 452 -23.17 0.36 -7.68
CA LYS A 452 -22.51 -0.01 -8.94
C LYS A 452 -21.86 -1.41 -8.90
N TYR A 453 -21.67 -1.98 -7.71
CA TYR A 453 -21.10 -3.33 -7.51
C TYR A 453 -22.09 -4.32 -6.92
N ARG A 454 -23.34 -3.91 -6.73
CA ARG A 454 -24.43 -4.81 -6.34
C ARG A 454 -24.87 -5.50 -7.62
N ASP A 455 -24.43 -6.74 -7.82
CA ASP A 455 -24.99 -7.59 -8.87
C ASP A 455 -26.40 -8.05 -8.47
N ASP A 456 -27.14 -8.62 -9.41
CA ASP A 456 -28.50 -9.08 -9.15
C ASP A 456 -28.53 -10.23 -8.13
N HIS A 457 -27.42 -10.96 -7.96
CA HIS A 457 -27.26 -12.00 -6.95
C HIS A 457 -27.22 -11.43 -5.52
N ALA A 458 -26.41 -10.41 -5.25
CA ALA A 458 -26.38 -9.71 -3.96
C ALA A 458 -27.70 -8.98 -3.67
N ARG A 459 -28.40 -8.48 -4.71
CA ARG A 459 -29.78 -7.97 -4.56
C ARG A 459 -30.74 -9.08 -4.15
N LYS A 460 -30.64 -10.25 -4.77
CA LYS A 460 -31.47 -11.41 -4.47
C LYS A 460 -31.20 -11.92 -3.05
N ILE A 461 -29.95 -12.13 -2.65
CA ILE A 461 -29.59 -12.49 -1.26
C ILE A 461 -30.10 -11.46 -0.26
N SER A 462 -29.94 -10.16 -0.54
CA SER A 462 -30.48 -9.12 0.35
C SER A 462 -32.00 -9.15 0.43
N ALA A 463 -32.68 -9.50 -0.66
CA ALA A 463 -34.13 -9.65 -0.71
C ALA A 463 -34.58 -10.93 0.00
N ASP A 464 -33.85 -12.03 -0.13
CA ASP A 464 -34.09 -13.31 0.53
C ASP A 464 -33.91 -13.14 2.05
N VAL A 465 -32.80 -12.53 2.50
CA VAL A 465 -32.58 -12.19 3.93
C VAL A 465 -33.64 -11.22 4.46
N ALA A 466 -34.10 -10.26 3.66
CA ALA A 466 -35.18 -9.36 4.06
C ALA A 466 -36.54 -10.06 4.09
N ALA A 467 -36.79 -11.01 3.19
CA ALA A 467 -37.99 -11.82 3.15
C ALA A 467 -38.02 -12.84 4.30
N ASP A 468 -36.87 -13.41 4.66
CA ASP A 468 -36.70 -14.26 5.84
C ASP A 468 -36.90 -13.43 7.11
N ALA A 469 -36.24 -12.29 7.25
CA ALA A 469 -36.45 -11.40 8.40
C ALA A 469 -37.88 -10.85 8.49
N PHE A 470 -38.57 -10.66 7.36
CA PHE A 470 -39.98 -10.29 7.33
C PHE A 470 -40.89 -11.47 7.69
N SER A 471 -40.56 -12.68 7.24
CA SER A 471 -41.30 -13.91 7.54
C SER A 471 -41.11 -14.33 9.00
N ASP A 472 -39.90 -14.23 9.54
CA ASP A 472 -39.60 -14.43 10.96
C ASP A 472 -40.37 -13.42 11.80
N ARG A 473 -40.38 -12.14 11.40
CA ARG A 473 -41.17 -11.11 12.07
C ARG A 473 -42.68 -11.29 11.90
N ALA A 474 -43.13 -11.91 10.80
CA ALA A 474 -44.53 -12.29 10.56
C ALA A 474 -44.96 -13.50 11.41
N ASN A 475 -44.03 -14.44 11.64
CA ASN A 475 -44.22 -15.63 12.46
C ASN A 475 -44.10 -15.33 13.97
N ASP A 476 -43.35 -14.28 14.33
CA ASP A 476 -43.24 -13.73 15.68
C ASP A 476 -44.38 -12.77 16.06
N PHE A 477 -45.34 -12.50 15.16
CA PHE A 477 -46.63 -11.96 15.59
C PHE A 477 -47.36 -13.07 16.33
N ALA A 478 -47.30 -13.00 17.66
CA ALA A 478 -48.22 -13.74 18.50
C ALA A 478 -49.65 -13.42 18.05
N THR A 479 -50.53 -14.43 18.06
CA THR A 479 -51.93 -14.29 17.68
C THR A 479 -52.68 -13.26 18.55
N ASP A 480 -52.08 -12.86 19.66
CA ASP A 480 -52.57 -11.84 20.60
C ASP A 480 -52.36 -10.39 20.12
N ASP A 481 -51.42 -10.12 19.19
CA ASP A 481 -51.15 -8.75 18.68
C ASP A 481 -52.14 -8.30 17.58
N ILE A 482 -53.06 -9.18 17.15
CA ILE A 482 -54.13 -8.84 16.19
C ILE A 482 -55.42 -8.43 16.91
N GLU A 483 -55.62 -8.83 18.18
CA GLU A 483 -56.78 -8.41 18.97
C GLU A 483 -56.72 -6.93 19.39
N ASP A 484 -55.52 -6.33 19.47
CA ASP A 484 -55.32 -4.89 19.74
C ASP A 484 -55.42 -4.01 18.47
N LEU A 485 -55.61 -4.61 17.30
CA LEU A 485 -55.74 -3.93 16.00
C LEU A 485 -57.11 -4.13 15.33
N LEU A 486 -58.05 -4.82 15.99
CA LEU A 486 -59.48 -4.87 15.67
C LEU A 486 -60.27 -4.15 16.76
#